data_AF-A0A3A9YXV0-F1
#
_entry.id   AF-A0A3A9YXV0-F1
#
_cell.length_a   1.000
_cell.length_b   1.000
_cell.length_c   1.000
_cell.angle_alpha   90.00
_cell.angle_beta   90.00
_cell.angle_gamma   90.00
#
_symmetry.space_group_name_H-M   'P 1'
#
loop_
_entity.id
_entity.type
_entity.pdbx_description
1 polymer ?
#
loop_
_entity_poly.entity_id
_entity_poly.type
_entity_poly.pdbx_seq_one_letter_code
_entity_poly.pdbx_strand_id
1 'polypeptide(L)'
;MAGGGQWTIERICEALGNPTLSQRFLAEINRAPAHLLLQVFAKWQQIASDLRSAVERGEELAALEERGEDAPGTWVDRTEQVMAEAARIRSRGAA
;
A
#
# COMPACT_ATOMS: atom_id res chain seq x y z
N MET A 1 17.94 0.26 12.39
CA MET A 1 16.87 -0.10 13.36
C MET A 1 15.81 0.99 13.29
N ALA A 2 14.96 1.00 12.25
CA ALA A 2 13.92 2.01 12.14
C ALA A 2 12.88 1.79 13.24
N GLY A 3 12.64 2.82 14.05
CA GLY A 3 11.86 2.74 15.29
C GLY A 3 10.46 2.19 15.05
N GLY A 4 10.19 1.02 15.63
CA GLY A 4 8.86 0.49 15.88
C GLY A 4 8.11 1.36 16.89
N GLY A 5 7.91 2.64 16.55
CA GLY A 5 7.11 3.55 17.33
C GLY A 5 5.66 3.09 17.35
N GLN A 6 4.93 3.54 18.35
CA GLN A 6 3.50 3.28 18.46
C GLN A 6 2.75 3.76 17.21
N TRP A 7 1.76 2.99 16.76
CA TRP A 7 0.85 3.41 15.69
C TRP A 7 -0.10 4.48 16.22
N THR A 8 -0.18 5.60 15.51
CA THR A 8 -1.09 6.72 15.78
C THR A 8 -1.91 7.02 14.52
N ILE A 9 -2.98 7.80 14.66
CA ILE A 9 -3.78 8.26 13.52
C ILE A 9 -2.89 8.99 12.49
N GLU A 10 -2.00 9.86 12.96
CA GLU A 10 -1.03 10.59 12.14
C GLU A 10 -0.13 9.64 11.36
N ARG A 11 0.50 8.65 12.03
CA ARG A 11 1.39 7.70 11.37
C ARG A 11 0.68 6.77 10.39
N ILE A 12 -0.59 6.46 10.63
CA ILE A 12 -1.43 5.76 9.64
C ILE A 12 -1.61 6.65 8.41
N CYS A 13 -1.99 7.92 8.58
CA CYS A 13 -2.16 8.86 7.46
C CYS A 13 -0.86 9.05 6.66
N GLU A 14 0.29 9.14 7.32
CA GLU A 14 1.61 9.22 6.67
C GLU A 14 1.89 7.95 5.84
N ALA A 15 1.74 6.77 6.46
CA ALA A 15 2.00 5.49 5.80
C ALA A 15 1.03 5.17 4.65
N LEU A 16 -0.18 5.74 4.67
CA LEU A 16 -1.11 5.62 3.54
C LEU A 16 -0.64 6.41 2.31
N GLY A 17 0.15 7.48 2.47
CA GLY A 17 0.77 8.26 1.40
C GLY A 17 -0.19 8.89 0.37
N ASN A 18 -1.50 8.74 0.55
CA ASN A 18 -2.53 9.11 -0.40
C ASN A 18 -3.64 9.91 0.31
N PRO A 19 -3.88 11.19 -0.07
CA PRO A 19 -4.89 12.03 0.57
C PRO A 19 -6.30 11.43 0.58
N THR A 20 -6.69 10.71 -0.47
CA THR A 20 -8.00 10.04 -0.57
C THR A 20 -8.12 8.89 0.43
N LEU A 21 -7.06 8.10 0.60
CA LEU A 21 -7.05 7.02 1.60
C LEU A 21 -7.06 7.58 3.02
N SER A 22 -6.27 8.62 3.28
CA SER A 22 -6.23 9.29 4.60
C SER A 22 -7.58 9.91 4.94
N GLN A 23 -8.25 10.57 3.99
CA GLN A 23 -9.62 11.09 4.18
C GLN A 23 -10.62 9.98 4.47
N ARG A 24 -10.53 8.84 3.74
CA ARG A 24 -11.40 7.69 3.98
C ARG A 24 -11.19 7.09 5.36
N PHE A 25 -9.94 6.92 5.79
CA PHE A 25 -9.61 6.46 7.14
C PHE A 25 -10.20 7.38 8.22
N LEU A 26 -9.95 8.69 8.11
CA LEU A 26 -10.47 9.67 9.05
C LEU A 26 -12.00 9.68 9.07
N ALA A 27 -12.66 9.53 7.92
CA ALA A 27 -14.11 9.44 7.85
C ALA A 27 -14.66 8.16 8.51
N GLU A 28 -14.01 7.01 8.30
CA GLU A 28 -14.38 5.74 8.93
C GLU A 28 -14.20 5.81 10.46
N ILE A 29 -13.10 6.37 10.96
CA ILE A 29 -12.84 6.56 12.39
C ILE A 29 -13.86 7.50 13.02
N ASN A 30 -14.10 8.67 12.42
CA ASN A 30 -15.02 9.67 12.99
C ASN A 30 -16.49 9.21 13.01
N ARG A 31 -16.85 8.22 12.19
CA ARG A 31 -18.21 7.67 12.11
C ARG A 31 -18.38 6.35 12.87
N ALA A 32 -17.30 5.76 13.37
CA ALA A 32 -17.35 4.48 14.05
C ALA A 32 -18.04 4.60 15.42
N PRO A 33 -18.97 3.69 15.76
CA PRO A 33 -19.45 3.54 17.13
C PRO A 33 -18.28 3.32 18.10
N ALA A 34 -18.40 3.81 19.34
CA ALA A 34 -17.31 3.78 20.32
C ALA A 34 -16.69 2.37 20.50
N HIS A 35 -17.52 1.33 20.51
CA HIS A 35 -17.09 -0.06 20.67
C HIS A 35 -16.37 -0.64 19.43
N LEU A 36 -16.43 0.03 18.28
CA LEU A 36 -15.77 -0.38 17.04
C LEU A 36 -14.55 0.49 16.69
N LEU A 37 -14.29 1.59 17.41
CA LEU A 37 -13.18 2.50 17.11
C LEU A 37 -11.82 1.79 17.03
N LEU A 38 -11.52 0.94 18.01
CA LEU A 38 -10.26 0.18 18.02
C LEU A 38 -10.17 -0.84 16.88
N GLN A 39 -11.31 -1.42 16.47
CA GLN A 39 -11.34 -2.36 15.35
C GLN A 39 -11.08 -1.65 14.02
N VAL A 40 -11.71 -0.49 13.80
CA VAL A 40 -11.46 0.34 12.61
C VAL A 40 -10.01 0.80 12.59
N PHE A 41 -9.46 1.23 13.73
CA PHE A 41 -8.05 1.58 13.84
C PHE A 41 -7.13 0.42 13.46
N ALA A 42 -7.34 -0.78 14.03
CA ALA A 42 -6.52 -1.95 13.77
C ALA A 42 -6.56 -2.39 12.29
N LYS A 43 -7.74 -2.33 11.66
CA LYS A 43 -7.88 -2.56 10.22
C LYS A 43 -7.00 -1.63 9.41
N TRP A 44 -7.06 -0.34 9.67
CA TRP A 44 -6.29 0.66 8.94
C TRP A 44 -4.80 0.63 9.27
N GLN A 45 -4.43 0.27 10.49
CA GLN A 45 -3.05 -0.03 10.87
C GLN A 45 -2.47 -1.17 10.01
N GLN A 46 -3.21 -2.26 9.80
CA GLN A 46 -2.74 -3.36 8.96
C GLN A 46 -2.53 -2.91 7.51
N ILE A 47 -3.51 -2.21 6.94
CA ILE A 47 -3.43 -1.67 5.57
C ILE A 47 -2.21 -0.75 5.42
N ALA A 48 -2.01 0.16 6.37
CA ALA A 48 -0.88 1.08 6.36
C ALA A 48 0.47 0.37 6.52
N SER A 49 0.53 -0.69 7.34
CA SER A 49 1.73 -1.51 7.47
C SER A 49 2.07 -2.23 6.18
N ASP A 50 1.07 -2.83 5.52
CA ASP A 50 1.26 -3.57 4.27
C ASP A 50 1.71 -2.64 3.13
N LEU A 51 1.13 -1.43 3.06
CA LEU A 51 1.55 -0.41 2.11
C LEU A 51 2.99 0.04 2.34
N ARG A 52 3.36 0.33 3.60
CA ARG A 52 4.75 0.70 3.93
C ARG A 52 5.73 -0.40 3.53
N SER A 53 5.44 -1.66 3.88
CA SER A 53 6.29 -2.79 3.50
C SER A 53 6.29 -3.08 2.00
N ALA A 54 5.27 -2.67 1.24
CA ALA A 54 5.30 -2.74 -0.21
C ALA A 54 6.21 -1.68 -0.82
N VAL A 55 6.18 -0.45 -0.29
CA VAL A 55 7.06 0.65 -0.70
C VAL A 55 8.52 0.31 -0.39
N GLU A 56 8.81 -0.11 0.85
CA GLU A 56 10.17 -0.52 1.27
C GLU A 56 10.75 -1.59 0.34
N ARG A 57 9.97 -2.63 0.01
CA ARG A 57 10.39 -3.67 -0.96
C ARG A 57 10.61 -3.11 -2.37
N GLY A 58 9.79 -2.15 -2.80
CA GLY A 58 9.95 -1.49 -4.10
C GLY A 58 11.23 -0.65 -4.17
N GLU A 59 11.55 0.07 -3.10
CA GLU A 59 12.79 0.85 -2.97
C GLU A 59 14.02 -0.06 -2.95
N GLU A 60 13.97 -1.17 -2.21
CA GLU A 60 15.03 -2.18 -2.21
C GLU A 60 15.27 -2.75 -3.62
N LEU A 61 14.18 -3.03 -4.36
CA LEU A 61 14.25 -3.53 -5.73
C LEU A 61 14.84 -2.49 -6.69
N ALA A 62 14.38 -1.24 -6.63
CA ALA A 62 14.92 -0.15 -7.44
C ALA A 62 16.41 0.08 -7.18
N ALA A 63 16.83 -0.03 -5.93
CA ALA A 63 18.25 0.07 -5.57
C ALA A 63 19.09 -1.10 -6.12
N LEU A 64 18.54 -2.32 -6.18
CA LEU A 64 19.20 -3.47 -6.82
C LEU A 64 19.36 -3.25 -8.33
N GLU A 65 18.29 -2.80 -8.99
CA GLU A 65 18.31 -2.46 -10.42
C GLU A 65 19.35 -1.38 -10.75
N GLU A 66 19.44 -0.32 -9.94
CA GLU A 66 20.45 0.74 -10.12
C GLU A 66 21.89 0.22 -10.03
N ARG A 67 22.13 -0.80 -9.18
CA ARG A 67 23.43 -1.47 -9.07
C ARG A 67 23.68 -2.51 -10.16
N GLY A 68 22.69 -2.80 -11.01
CA GLY A 68 22.76 -3.88 -12.01
C GLY A 68 22.78 -5.28 -11.39
N GLU A 69 22.29 -5.42 -10.16
CA GLU A 69 22.19 -6.69 -9.45
C GLU A 69 20.83 -7.34 -9.72
N ASP A 70 20.83 -8.66 -9.91
CA ASP A 70 19.58 -9.41 -10.02
C ASP A 70 18.85 -9.41 -8.67
N ALA A 71 17.53 -9.19 -8.75
CA ALA A 71 16.72 -9.18 -7.56
C ALA A 71 16.50 -10.61 -7.00
N PRO A 72 16.65 -10.82 -5.68
CA PRO A 72 16.64 -12.14 -5.09
C PRO A 72 15.24 -12.80 -5.17
N GLY A 73 15.20 -14.09 -5.50
CA GLY A 73 13.98 -14.92 -5.48
C GLY A 73 13.61 -15.51 -6.83
N THR A 74 12.53 -16.31 -6.86
CA THR A 74 11.97 -16.85 -8.10
C THR A 74 10.96 -15.87 -8.68
N TRP A 75 11.29 -15.29 -9.83
CA TRP A 75 10.40 -14.41 -10.57
C TRP A 75 9.43 -15.22 -11.41
N VAL A 76 8.15 -14.94 -11.26
CA VAL A 76 7.11 -15.50 -12.13
C VAL A 76 6.87 -14.50 -13.25
N ASP A 77 7.17 -14.90 -14.49
CA ASP A 77 6.83 -14.08 -15.66
C ASP A 77 5.31 -13.96 -15.78
N ARG A 78 4.81 -12.72 -15.66
CA ARG A 78 3.40 -12.37 -15.80
C ARG A 78 3.17 -11.37 -16.94
N THR A 79 4.14 -11.21 -17.84
CA THR A 79 4.10 -10.20 -18.92
C THR A 79 2.82 -10.31 -19.75
N GLU A 80 2.46 -11.52 -20.17
CA GLU A 80 1.24 -11.75 -20.96
C GLU A 80 -0.04 -11.38 -20.18
N GLN A 81 -0.09 -11.69 -18.88
CA GLN A 81 -1.23 -11.36 -18.03
C GLN A 81 -1.40 -9.85 -17.88
N VAL A 82 -0.29 -9.13 -17.65
CA VAL A 82 -0.29 -7.66 -17.54
C VAL A 82 -0.72 -7.03 -18.86
N MET A 83 -0.21 -7.51 -19.99
CA MET A 83 -0.59 -7.04 -21.32
C MET A 83 -2.09 -7.26 -21.60
N ALA A 84 -2.62 -8.44 -21.24
CA ALA A 84 -4.04 -8.77 -21.41
C ALA A 84 -4.95 -7.89 -20.54
N GLU A 85 -4.56 -7.61 -19.29
CA GLU A 85 -5.32 -6.71 -18.41
C GLU A 85 -5.31 -5.27 -18.93
N ALA A 86 -4.14 -4.77 -19.35
CA ALA A 86 -4.02 -3.44 -19.94
C ALA A 86 -4.85 -3.30 -21.21
N ALA A 87 -4.90 -4.33 -22.06
CA ALA A 87 -5.78 -4.39 -23.22
C ALA A 87 -7.26 -4.33 -22.82
N ARG A 88 -7.66 -5.06 -21.77
CA ARG A 88 -9.03 -5.03 -21.23
C ARG A 88 -9.42 -3.63 -20.73
N ILE A 89 -8.56 -2.96 -19.97
CA ILE A 89 -8.80 -1.60 -19.48
C ILE A 89 -8.97 -0.63 -20.66
N ARG A 90 -8.09 -0.71 -21.68
CA ARG A 90 -8.20 0.11 -22.89
C ARG A 90 -9.48 -0.15 -23.69
N SER A 91 -9.90 -1.41 -23.83
CA SER A 91 -11.13 -1.77 -24.54
C SER A 91 -12.41 -1.28 -23.83
N ARG A 92 -12.33 -1.00 -22.53
CA ARG A 92 -13.41 -0.40 -21.73
C ARG A 92 -13.32 1.13 -21.67
N GLY A 93 -12.50 1.72 -22.55
CA GLY A 93 -12.06 3.11 -22.46
C GLY A 93 -13.17 4.13 -22.19
N ALA A 94 -12.80 5.09 -21.34
CA ALA A 94 -13.11 6.51 -21.45
C ALA A 94 -14.47 6.84 -22.10
N ALA A 95 -15.51 6.90 -21.26
CA ALA A 95 -16.72 7.67 -21.52
C ALA A 95 -16.73 8.88 -20.58
#